data_AF-A0A3D1KGD5-F1
#
_entry.id   AF-A0A3D1KGD5-F1
#
_cell.length_a   1.000
_cell.length_b   1.000
_cell.length_c   1.000
_cell.angle_alpha   90.00
_cell.angle_beta   90.00
_cell.angle_gamma   90.00
#
_symmetry.space_group_name_H-M   'P 1'
#
loop_
_entity.id
_entity.type
_entity.pdbx_description
1 polymer ?
#
loop_
_entity_poly.entity_id
_entity_poly.type
_entity_poly.pdbx_seq_one_letter_code
_entity_poly.pdbx_strand_id
1 'polypeptide(L)'
;MNCKLVGNFVQHLEVVLAPNEEFYVEKGSIIYIESGIEKEISFNGSGLGRIIGAKLSGESLFIIKLSNQSNRAKKFVIGGRLGMHPVKLNGETMICH
;
A
#
# COMPACT_ATOMS: atom_id res chain seq x y z
N MET A 1 8.45 9.43 -7.04
CA MET A 1 8.42 8.04 -6.55
C MET A 1 8.86 7.09 -7.64
N ASN A 2 9.74 6.13 -7.33
CA ASN A 2 10.21 5.12 -8.27
C ASN A 2 9.64 3.75 -7.89
N CYS A 3 8.87 3.14 -8.80
CA CYS A 3 8.19 1.87 -8.60
C CYS A 3 8.62 0.85 -9.66
N LYS A 4 8.89 -0.39 -9.24
CA LYS A 4 9.23 -1.50 -10.13
C LYS A 4 8.43 -2.75 -9.75
N LEU A 5 7.54 -3.18 -10.65
CA LEU A 5 6.86 -4.46 -10.53
C LEU A 5 7.82 -5.57 -10.95
N VAL A 6 8.01 -6.57 -10.09
CA VAL A 6 8.93 -7.69 -10.31
C VAL A 6 8.14 -8.99 -10.22
N GLY A 7 8.52 -9.96 -11.05
CA GLY A 7 7.93 -11.30 -11.07
C GLY A 7 6.94 -11.52 -12.20
N ASN A 8 6.81 -12.77 -12.60
CA ASN A 8 5.85 -13.22 -13.62
C ASN A 8 4.68 -13.97 -12.95
N PHE A 9 4.99 -14.99 -12.15
CA PHE A 9 3.98 -15.80 -11.47
C PHE A 9 3.66 -15.27 -10.05
N VAL A 10 4.67 -15.14 -9.19
CA VAL A 10 4.55 -14.43 -7.91
C VAL A 10 5.10 -13.03 -8.11
N GLN A 11 4.27 -12.02 -7.87
CA GLN A 11 4.63 -10.62 -8.12
C GLN A 11 4.85 -9.87 -6.80
N HIS A 12 5.85 -8.98 -6.79
CA HIS A 12 6.08 -8.00 -5.73
C HIS A 12 6.43 -6.63 -6.33
N LEU A 13 6.07 -5.55 -5.63
CA LEU A 13 6.37 -4.19 -6.03
C LEU A 13 7.49 -3.65 -5.17
N GLU A 14 8.60 -3.29 -5.79
CA GLU A 14 9.67 -2.53 -5.15
C GLU A 14 9.40 -1.03 -5.32
N VAL A 15 9.44 -0.29 -4.21
CA VAL A 15 9.21 1.16 -4.21
C VAL A 15 10.35 1.85 -3.50
N VAL A 16 10.83 2.94 -4.10
CA VAL A 16 11.81 3.86 -3.50
C VAL A 16 11.13 5.21 -3.30
N LEU A 17 11.09 5.63 -2.03
CA LEU A 17 10.59 6.93 -1.59
C LEU A 17 11.75 7.90 -1.47
N ALA A 18 11.68 9.04 -2.15
CA ALA A 18 12.53 10.18 -1.86
C ALA A 18 12.17 10.80 -0.49
N PRO A 19 13.02 11.65 0.09
CA PRO A 19 12.67 12.38 1.32
C PRO A 19 11.33 13.10 1.17
N ASN A 20 10.49 12.99 2.21
CA ASN A 20 9.13 13.54 2.28
C ASN A 20 8.10 12.94 1.30
N GLU A 21 8.44 11.88 0.56
CA GLU A 21 7.44 11.13 -0.20
C GLU A 21 6.64 10.18 0.70
N GLU A 22 5.38 9.98 0.32
CA GLU A 22 4.44 9.13 1.02
C GLU A 22 3.84 8.08 0.09
N PHE A 23 3.49 6.92 0.64
CA PHE A 23 2.83 5.85 -0.09
C PHE A 23 1.81 5.14 0.78
N TYR A 24 0.67 4.79 0.19
CA TYR A 24 -0.42 4.11 0.87
C TYR A 24 -0.45 2.65 0.46
N VAL A 25 -0.49 1.74 1.43
CA VAL A 25 -0.49 0.29 1.21
C VAL A 25 -1.60 -0.40 1.97
N GLU A 26 -1.98 -1.57 1.49
CA GLU A 26 -2.89 -2.45 2.22
C GLU A 26 -2.20 -3.07 3.42
N LYS A 27 -2.88 -3.15 4.57
CA LYS A 27 -2.38 -3.92 5.72
C LYS A 27 -2.16 -5.38 5.33
N GLY A 28 -0.96 -5.88 5.63
CA GLY A 28 -0.57 -7.28 5.34
C GLY A 28 0.04 -7.50 3.96
N SER A 29 0.12 -6.46 3.12
CA SER A 29 0.87 -6.53 1.84
C SER A 29 2.38 -6.32 2.00
N ILE A 30 2.82 -5.69 3.09
CA ILE A 30 4.22 -5.33 3.30
C ILE A 30 5.09 -6.58 3.51
N ILE A 31 6.15 -6.71 2.70
CA ILE A 31 7.20 -7.72 2.86
C ILE A 31 8.31 -7.19 3.78
N TYR A 32 8.90 -6.05 3.44
CA TYR A 32 9.87 -5.37 4.31
C TYR A 32 9.84 -3.86 4.07
N ILE A 33 10.36 -3.12 5.05
CA ILE A 33 10.51 -1.67 5.04
C ILE A 33 11.91 -1.35 5.58
N GLU A 34 12.66 -0.49 4.89
CA GLU A 34 13.94 0.00 5.41
C GLU A 34 13.77 0.91 6.63
N SER A 35 14.80 0.95 7.47
CA SER A 35 14.86 1.88 8.60
C SER A 35 14.87 3.34 8.11
N GLY A 36 14.02 4.16 8.74
CA GLY A 36 13.80 5.57 8.38
C GLY A 36 12.46 5.84 7.68
N ILE A 37 11.64 4.82 7.43
CA ILE A 37 10.27 4.99 6.93
C ILE A 37 9.27 4.94 8.10
N GLU A 38 8.56 6.07 8.25
CA GLU A 38 7.36 6.34 9.06
C GLU A 38 6.23 5.36 8.75
N LYS A 39 5.46 4.85 9.73
CA LYS A 39 4.24 4.07 9.47
C LYS A 39 3.08 4.59 10.32
N GLU A 40 1.99 4.96 9.66
CA GLU A 40 0.74 5.34 10.30
C GLU A 40 -0.39 4.42 9.79
N ILE A 41 -1.21 3.90 10.69
CA ILE A 41 -2.31 2.99 10.34
C ILE A 41 -3.62 3.78 10.43
N SER A 42 -4.34 3.85 9.32
CA SER A 42 -5.65 4.48 9.25
C SER A 42 -6.73 3.42 9.01
N PHE A 43 -7.86 3.56 9.70
CA PHE A 43 -9.01 2.68 9.57
C PHE A 43 -10.08 3.36 8.73
N ASN A 44 -10.51 2.72 7.65
CA ASN A 44 -11.58 3.23 6.80
C ASN A 44 -12.94 2.95 7.43
N GLY A 45 -13.36 3.75 8.41
CA GLY A 45 -14.71 3.73 8.99
C GLY A 45 -14.80 3.84 10.50
N SER A 46 -16.02 3.87 11.04
CA SER A 46 -16.28 3.74 12.47
C SER A 46 -17.47 2.80 12.69
N GLY A 47 -17.42 2.00 13.75
CA GLY A 47 -18.51 1.10 14.17
C GLY A 47 -18.36 -0.38 13.79
N LEU A 48 -18.94 -1.26 14.62
CA LEU A 48 -18.91 -2.72 14.49
C LEU A 48 -19.58 -3.22 13.18
N GLY A 49 -20.59 -2.50 12.69
CA GLY A 49 -21.27 -2.84 11.43
C GLY A 49 -20.37 -2.75 10.19
N ARG A 50 -19.48 -1.74 10.14
CA ARG A 50 -18.49 -1.59 9.06
C ARG A 50 -17.46 -2.73 9.08
N ILE A 51 -17.05 -3.17 10.27
CA ILE A 51 -16.11 -4.29 10.45
C ILE A 51 -16.72 -5.59 9.92
N ILE A 52 -17.99 -5.86 10.26
CA ILE A 52 -18.71 -7.05 9.79
C ILE A 52 -18.94 -6.97 8.28
N GLY A 53 -19.41 -5.82 7.79
CA GLY A 53 -19.62 -5.58 6.35
C GLY A 53 -18.34 -5.82 5.55
N ALA A 54 -17.23 -5.21 5.94
CA ALA A 54 -15.96 -5.39 5.24
C ALA A 54 -15.39 -6.81 5.35
N LYS A 55 -15.63 -7.52 6.46
CA LYS A 55 -15.29 -8.94 6.57
C LYS A 55 -16.07 -9.81 5.58
N LEU A 56 -17.32 -9.46 5.29
CA LEU A 56 -18.19 -10.19 4.36
C LEU A 56 -17.93 -9.79 2.91
N SER A 57 -17.68 -8.51 2.63
CA SER A 57 -17.37 -8.00 1.29
C SER A 57 -15.93 -8.28 0.86
N GLY A 58 -15.03 -8.52 1.81
CA GLY A 58 -13.59 -8.66 1.54
C GLY A 58 -12.88 -7.32 1.36
N GLU A 59 -13.58 -6.19 1.56
CA GLU A 59 -13.01 -4.86 1.43
C GLU A 59 -11.90 -4.63 2.46
N SER A 60 -10.83 -3.96 2.02
CA SER A 60 -9.73 -3.68 2.93
C SER A 60 -10.10 -2.59 3.94
N LEU A 61 -10.10 -2.99 5.21
CA LEU A 61 -10.46 -2.13 6.35
C LEU A 61 -9.35 -1.17 6.77
N PHE A 62 -8.10 -1.50 6.42
CA PHE A 62 -6.92 -0.84 6.96
C PHE A 62 -6.00 -0.41 5.83
N ILE A 63 -5.73 0.89 5.78
CA ILE A 63 -4.68 1.46 4.92
C ILE A 63 -3.53 1.85 5.84
N ILE A 64 -2.31 1.54 5.42
CA ILE A 64 -1.09 1.97 6.07
C ILE A 64 -0.46 3.05 5.21
N LYS A 65 -0.21 4.21 5.82
CA LYS A 65 0.56 5.30 5.24
C LYS A 65 2.02 5.12 5.60
N LEU A 66 2.89 5.08 4.59
CA LEU A 66 4.34 5.02 4.71
C LEU A 66 4.92 6.37 4.32
N SER A 67 5.74 6.98 5.17
CA SER A 67 6.34 8.29 4.90
C SER A 67 7.85 8.27 5.11
N ASN A 68 8.64 8.74 4.14
CA ASN A 68 10.09 8.81 4.31
C ASN A 68 10.51 10.13 4.99
N GLN A 69 10.68 10.11 6.31
CA GLN A 69 11.15 11.25 7.09
C GLN A 69 12.69 11.38 7.12
N SER A 70 13.41 10.48 6.46
CA SER A 70 14.86 10.54 6.40
C SER A 70 15.35 11.47 5.27
N ASN A 71 16.61 11.89 5.35
CA ASN A 71 17.25 12.73 4.33
C ASN A 71 17.80 11.96 3.11
N ARG A 72 17.50 10.65 3.01
CA ARG A 72 17.96 9.79 1.91
C ARG A 72 16.79 9.03 1.32
N ALA A 73 16.95 8.57 0.09
CA ALA A 73 15.99 7.65 -0.51
C ALA A 73 15.92 6.35 0.30
N LYS A 74 14.71 5.84 0.52
CA LYS A 74 14.46 4.61 1.28
C LYS A 74 13.56 3.67 0.51
N LYS A 75 13.82 2.37 0.64
CA LYS A 75 13.09 1.31 -0.06
C LYS A 75 12.11 0.60 0.87
N PHE A 76 10.97 0.21 0.30
CA PHE A 76 10.14 -0.86 0.85
C PHE A 76 9.63 -1.77 -0.27
N VAL A 77 9.09 -2.93 0.13
CA VAL A 77 8.52 -3.90 -0.80
C VAL A 77 7.17 -4.38 -0.30
N ILE A 78 6.21 -4.48 -1.22
CA ILE A 78 4.91 -5.09 -0.99
C ILE A 78 4.71 -6.29 -1.92
N GLY A 79 3.92 -7.26 -1.47
CA GLY A 79 3.46 -8.41 -2.25
C GLY A 79 1.94 -8.38 -2.44
N GLY A 80 1.49 -8.93 -3.57
CA GLY A 80 0.07 -9.20 -3.82
C GLY A 80 -0.31 -10.62 -3.37
N ARG A 81 -1.60 -10.85 -3.09
CA ARG A 81 -2.12 -12.21 -2.81
C ARG A 81 -2.18 -13.10 -4.05
N LEU A 82 -2.45 -12.50 -5.20
CA LEU A 82 -2.58 -13.20 -6.49
C LEU A 82 -1.63 -12.58 -7.50
N GLY A 83 -2.02 -11.44 -8.08
CA GLY A 83 -1.23 -10.64 -8.99
C GLY A 83 -1.46 -9.15 -8.76
N MET A 84 -0.62 -8.32 -9.37
CA MET A 84 -0.69 -6.87 -9.32
C MET A 84 -0.85 -6.31 -10.72
N HIS A 85 -1.88 -5.51 -10.92
CA HIS A 85 -2.16 -4.82 -12.17
C HIS A 85 -1.99 -3.30 -11.97
N PRO A 86 -0.89 -2.69 -12.46
CA PRO A 86 -0.67 -1.26 -12.31
C PRO A 86 -1.67 -0.45 -13.13
N VAL A 87 -2.38 0.48 -12.48
CA VAL A 87 -3.29 1.41 -13.14
C VAL A 87 -2.83 2.84 -12.86
N LYS A 88 -2.70 3.65 -13.92
CA LYS A 88 -2.41 5.08 -13.82
C LYS A 88 -3.73 5.86 -13.88
N LEU A 89 -4.00 6.65 -12.86
CA LEU A 89 -5.12 7.59 -12.81
C LEU A 89 -4.65 8.99 -13.22
N ASN A 90 -5.40 9.64 -14.10
CA ASN A 90 -5.18 11.01 -14.58
C ASN A 90 -6.40 11.90 -14.31
N GLY A 91 -6.99 11.77 -13.13
CA GLY A 91 -8.18 12.52 -12.70
C GLY A 91 -9.49 11.72 -12.78
N GLU A 92 -9.46 10.48 -13.27
CA GLU A 92 -10.60 9.58 -13.26
C GLU A 92 -10.81 8.93 -11.88
N THR A 93 -12.07 8.60 -11.59
CA THR A 93 -12.44 7.77 -10.44
C THR A 93 -12.41 6.31 -10.85
N MET A 94 -11.69 5.48 -10.09
CA MET A 94 -11.69 4.03 -10.24
C MET A 94 -12.38 3.40 -9.03
N ILE A 95 -13.31 2.49 -9.31
CA ILE A 95 -13.96 1.66 -8.30
C ILE A 95 -13.26 0.30 -8.32
N CYS A 96 -12.72 -0.11 -7.17
CA CYS A 96 -12.10 -1.40 -6.96
C CYS A 96 -13.00 -2.24 -6.05
N HIS A 97 -13.24 -3.50 -6.43
CA HIS A 97 -13.97 -4.49 -5.64
C HIS A 97 -13.02 -5.60 -5.18
#